data_AF-A0AAF1KN33-F1
#
_entry.id   AF-A0AAF1KN33-F1
#
_cell.length_a   1.000
_cell.length_b   1.000
_cell.length_c   1.000
_cell.angle_alpha   90.00
_cell.angle_beta   90.00
_cell.angle_gamma   90.00
#
_symmetry.space_group_name_H-M   'P 1'
#
loop_
_entity.id
_entity.type
_entity.pdbx_description
1 polymer ?
#
loop_
_entity_poly.entity_id
_entity_poly.type
_entity_poly.pdbx_seq_one_letter_code
_entity_poly.pdbx_strand_id
1 'polypeptide(L)'
;MSVRAIVAQLRATDREASIRFYTQRMGWALAWRFGDGYAAIEAAGQMVHIKHVAEPGPSIKQVAAAVISISTSPSMISMRSPRATSRSSSRRTTRPGACAR
;
A
#
# COMPACT_ATOMS: atom_id res chain seq x y z
N MET A 1 -26.78 2.23 -26.93
CA MET A 1 -26.86 2.37 -25.46
C MET A 1 -25.44 2.53 -24.94
N SER A 2 -25.10 3.62 -24.25
CA SER A 2 -23.74 3.86 -23.72
C SER A 2 -23.73 3.74 -22.19
N VAL A 3 -22.78 2.98 -21.66
CA VAL A 3 -22.54 2.88 -20.21
C VAL A 3 -21.79 4.14 -19.78
N ARG A 4 -22.31 4.86 -18.77
CA ARG A 4 -21.74 6.12 -18.28
C ARG A 4 -20.78 5.93 -17.10
N ALA A 5 -21.05 4.94 -16.26
CA ALA A 5 -20.25 4.64 -15.08
C ALA A 5 -20.48 3.19 -14.65
N ILE A 6 -19.48 2.62 -14.00
CA ILE A 6 -19.56 1.33 -13.30
C ILE A 6 -19.21 1.62 -11.84
N VAL A 7 -20.11 1.25 -10.94
CA VAL A 7 -19.97 1.51 -9.50
C VAL A 7 -19.86 0.17 -8.78
N ALA A 8 -18.75 -0.02 -8.07
CA ALA A 8 -18.54 -1.23 -7.29
C ALA A 8 -19.43 -1.21 -6.04
N GLN A 9 -20.06 -2.34 -5.72
CA GLN A 9 -20.82 -2.52 -4.50
C GLN A 9 -20.12 -3.53 -3.58
N LEU A 10 -19.59 -3.02 -2.48
CA LEU A 10 -18.94 -3.79 -1.43
C LEU A 10 -19.95 -4.19 -0.35
N ARG A 11 -19.83 -5.42 0.15
CA ARG A 11 -20.63 -5.91 1.28
C ARG A 11 -19.76 -5.92 2.52
N ALA A 12 -20.24 -5.32 3.60
CA ALA A 12 -19.53 -5.24 4.87
C ALA A 12 -20.43 -5.65 6.03
N THR A 13 -19.88 -6.43 6.97
CA THR A 13 -20.54 -6.74 8.24
C THR A 13 -20.43 -5.59 9.24
N ASP A 14 -19.29 -4.90 9.24
CA ASP A 14 -19.12 -3.63 9.94
C ASP A 14 -18.95 -2.50 8.91
N ARG A 15 -20.06 -1.80 8.66
CA ARG A 15 -20.10 -0.65 7.74
C ARG A 15 -19.27 0.52 8.28
N GLU A 16 -19.32 0.77 9.58
CA GLU A 16 -18.65 1.93 10.19
C GLU A 16 -17.13 1.76 10.19
N ALA A 17 -16.64 0.56 10.48
CA ALA A 17 -15.22 0.24 10.32
C ALA A 17 -14.77 0.37 8.87
N SER A 18 -15.59 -0.07 7.92
CA SER A 18 -15.27 0.07 6.48
C SER A 18 -15.20 1.54 6.07
N ILE A 19 -16.16 2.37 6.50
CA ILE A 19 -16.14 3.82 6.23
C ILE A 19 -14.87 4.44 6.81
N ARG A 20 -14.56 4.18 8.09
CA ARG A 20 -13.33 4.70 8.71
C ARG A 20 -12.08 4.26 7.97
N PHE A 21 -12.01 3.00 7.53
CA PHE A 21 -10.88 2.52 6.75
C PHE A 21 -10.68 3.35 5.47
N TYR A 22 -11.73 3.53 4.67
CA TYR A 22 -11.61 4.26 3.41
C TYR A 22 -11.38 5.77 3.62
N THR A 23 -12.02 6.39 4.60
CA THR A 23 -11.87 7.84 4.81
C THR A 23 -10.59 8.21 5.55
N GLN A 24 -10.23 7.47 6.59
CA GLN A 24 -9.11 7.82 7.47
C GLN A 24 -7.79 7.19 7.00
N ARG A 25 -7.81 5.97 6.48
CA ARG A 25 -6.59 5.27 6.07
C ARG A 25 -6.28 5.46 4.59
N MET A 26 -7.31 5.47 3.73
CA MET A 26 -7.13 5.65 2.29
C MET A 26 -7.31 7.10 1.83
N GLY A 27 -7.81 7.99 2.70
CA GLY A 27 -8.01 9.41 2.39
C GLY A 27 -9.16 9.68 1.42
N TRP A 28 -10.10 8.75 1.27
CA TRP A 28 -11.27 8.92 0.40
C TRP A 28 -12.36 9.77 1.06
N ALA A 29 -13.31 10.26 0.27
CA ALA A 29 -14.37 11.11 0.77
C ALA A 29 -15.65 10.30 1.01
N LEU A 30 -16.30 10.48 2.16
CA LEU A 30 -17.66 9.98 2.36
C LEU A 30 -18.62 10.87 1.58
N ALA A 31 -19.26 10.34 0.54
CA ALA A 31 -20.18 11.11 -0.30
C ALA A 31 -21.56 11.27 0.37
N TRP A 32 -22.16 10.15 0.79
CA TRP A 32 -23.46 10.15 1.46
C TRP A 32 -23.73 8.86 2.24
N ARG A 33 -24.68 8.94 3.17
CA ARG A 33 -25.20 7.81 3.94
C ARG A 33 -26.69 7.67 3.68
N PHE A 34 -27.17 6.43 3.61
CA PHE A 34 -28.59 6.14 3.48
C PHE A 34 -29.01 5.11 4.52
N GLY A 35 -29.69 5.62 5.56
CA GLY A 35 -30.08 4.86 6.74
C GLY A 35 -28.89 4.11 7.37
N ASP A 36 -29.18 2.93 7.93
CA ASP A 36 -28.16 2.05 8.51
C ASP A 36 -27.63 0.99 7.54
N GLY A 37 -28.25 0.89 6.35
CA GLY A 37 -27.97 -0.16 5.37
C GLY A 37 -26.95 0.20 4.29
N TYR A 38 -26.74 1.49 3.99
CA TYR A 38 -25.98 1.89 2.81
C TYR A 38 -25.12 3.14 3.03
N ALA A 39 -23.97 3.19 2.36
CA ALA A 39 -23.12 4.37 2.29
C ALA A 39 -22.41 4.42 0.93
N ALA A 40 -22.05 5.61 0.49
CA ALA A 40 -21.24 5.82 -0.70
C ALA A 40 -19.95 6.56 -0.36
N ILE A 41 -18.86 6.10 -0.94
CA ILE A 41 -17.53 6.68 -0.81
C ILE A 41 -17.05 7.07 -2.20
N GLU A 42 -16.52 8.28 -2.31
CA GLU A 42 -15.95 8.82 -3.53
C GLU A 42 -14.43 8.81 -3.45
N ALA A 43 -13.80 8.40 -4.55
CA ALA A 43 -12.36 8.46 -4.73
C ALA A 43 -12.04 8.81 -6.18
N ALA A 44 -11.38 9.93 -6.41
CA ALA A 44 -10.92 10.37 -7.74
C ALA A 44 -12.03 10.35 -8.82
N GLY A 45 -13.22 10.84 -8.49
CA GLY A 45 -14.36 10.85 -9.42
C GLY A 45 -15.00 9.48 -9.67
N GLN A 46 -14.59 8.44 -8.94
CA GLN A 46 -15.25 7.13 -8.92
C GLN A 46 -16.05 6.96 -7.63
N MET A 47 -17.15 6.21 -7.72
CA MET A 47 -18.01 5.91 -6.59
C MET A 47 -17.87 4.43 -6.20
N VAL A 48 -17.88 4.18 -4.89
CA VAL A 48 -17.98 2.85 -4.30
C VAL A 48 -19.13 2.85 -3.30
N HIS A 49 -20.00 1.85 -3.39
CA HIS A 49 -21.11 1.67 -2.47
C HIS A 49 -20.77 0.60 -1.44
N ILE A 50 -21.08 0.88 -0.17
CA ILE A 50 -20.95 -0.07 0.94
C ILE A 50 -22.35 -0.43 1.41
N LYS A 51 -22.71 -1.70 1.25
CA LYS A 51 -23.95 -2.28 1.77
C LYS A 51 -23.66 -3.05 3.06
N HIS A 52 -24.35 -2.69 4.13
CA HIS A 52 -24.33 -3.47 5.37
C HIS A 52 -25.00 -4.83 5.13
N VAL A 53 -24.37 -5.90 5.60
CA VAL A 53 -24.92 -7.26 5.59
C VAL A 53 -24.71 -7.90 6.96
N ALA A 54 -25.70 -8.62 7.47
CA ALA A 54 -25.62 -9.24 8.79
C ALA A 54 -24.55 -10.33 8.87
N GLU A 55 -24.36 -11.09 7.78
CA GLU A 55 -23.41 -12.20 7.73
C GLU A 55 -22.46 -12.09 6.52
N PRO A 56 -21.21 -12.56 6.66
CA PRO A 56 -20.29 -12.68 5.54
C PRO A 56 -20.86 -13.58 4.45
N GLY A 57 -20.62 -13.20 3.20
CA GLY A 57 -20.94 -14.08 2.07
C GLY A 57 -20.17 -15.41 2.14
N PRO A 58 -20.70 -16.49 1.55
CA PRO A 58 -20.10 -17.82 1.63
C PRO A 58 -18.67 -17.87 1.05
N SER A 59 -18.35 -17.03 0.07
CA SER A 59 -17.02 -16.93 -0.56
C SER A 59 -15.97 -16.25 0.34
N ILE A 60 -16.38 -15.45 1.33
CA ILE A 60 -15.44 -14.79 2.25
C ILE A 60 -14.69 -15.81 3.11
N LYS A 61 -15.30 -16.97 3.42
CA LYS A 61 -14.63 -18.06 4.15
C LYS A 61 -13.35 -18.53 3.45
N GLN A 62 -13.36 -18.56 2.11
CA GLN A 62 -12.23 -18.99 1.30
C GLN A 62 -11.12 -17.92 1.23
N VAL A 63 -11.49 -16.65 1.14
CA VAL A 63 -10.53 -15.52 1.11
C VAL A 63 -9.88 -15.29 2.48
N ALA A 64 -10.66 -15.39 3.56
CA ALA A 64 -10.14 -15.25 4.92
C ALA A 64 -9.11 -16.33 5.25
N ALA A 65 -9.32 -17.57 4.79
CA ALA A 65 -8.36 -18.65 4.95
C ALA A 65 -7.02 -18.37 4.22
N ALA A 66 -7.06 -17.70 3.07
CA ALA A 66 -5.87 -17.38 2.28
C ALA A 66 -5.03 -16.22 2.85
N VAL A 67 -5.67 -15.24 3.52
CA VAL A 67 -4.97 -14.06 4.11
C VAL A 67 -4.04 -14.46 5.27
N ILE A 68 -4.27 -15.60 5.92
CA ILE A 68 -3.42 -16.09 7.02
C ILE A 68 -2.09 -16.68 6.49
N SER A 69 -1.95 -16.88 5.17
CA SER A 69 -0.75 -17.48 4.55
C SER A 69 0.24 -16.49 3.92
N ILE A 70 -0.05 -15.18 3.91
CA ILE A 70 1.00 -14.17 3.64
C ILE A 70 1.84 -14.01 4.91
N SER A 71 2.82 -14.92 5.04
CA SER A 71 3.88 -14.90 6.03
C SER A 71 4.46 -13.50 6.15
N THR A 72 4.07 -12.80 7.21
CA THR A 72 4.70 -11.55 7.63
C THR A 72 6.01 -11.95 8.28
N SER A 73 6.98 -12.39 7.48
CA SER A 73 8.33 -12.60 7.94
C SER A 73 9.10 -11.30 7.70
N PRO A 74 9.38 -10.48 8.74
CA PRO A 74 10.16 -9.27 8.59
C PRO A 74 11.64 -9.66 8.55
N SER A 75 12.05 -10.40 7.51
CA SER A 75 13.47 -10.61 7.25
C SER A 75 14.00 -9.36 6.55
N MET A 76 14.38 -8.38 7.39
CA MET A 76 15.36 -7.32 7.15
C MET A 76 16.03 -7.39 5.77
N ILE A 77 15.59 -6.54 4.84
CA ILE A 77 16.46 -6.08 3.76
C ILE A 77 17.51 -5.18 4.42
N SER A 78 18.56 -5.81 4.97
CA SER A 78 19.78 -5.13 5.37
C SER A 78 20.47 -4.67 4.09
N MET A 79 20.20 -3.43 3.67
CA MET A 79 21.02 -2.77 2.67
C MET A 79 22.43 -2.60 3.26
N ARG A 80 23.31 -3.59 3.05
CA ARG A 80 24.74 -3.32 3.08
C ARG A 80 25.04 -2.37 1.94
N SER A 81 25.23 -1.11 2.31
CA SER A 81 25.79 -0.06 1.47
C SER A 81 26.97 -0.61 0.65
N PRO A 82 26.99 -0.45 -0.69
CA PRO A 82 28.15 -0.82 -1.49
C PRO A 82 29.29 0.13 -1.14
N ARG A 83 30.24 -0.35 -0.35
CA ARG A 83 31.49 0.34 -0.07
C ARG A 83 32.24 0.53 -1.40
N ALA A 84 32.27 1.75 -1.89
CA ALA A 84 33.07 2.16 -3.04
C ALA A 84 34.54 1.79 -2.79
N THR A 85 35.01 0.73 -3.45
CA THR A 85 36.43 0.42 -3.57
C THR A 85 37.04 1.37 -4.58
N SER A 86 37.47 2.55 -4.11
CA SER A 86 38.32 3.45 -4.89
C SER A 86 39.67 2.77 -5.11
N ARG A 87 39.87 2.24 -6.32
CA ARG A 87 41.13 1.66 -6.78
C ARG A 87 42.08 2.80 -7.17
N SER A 88 42.76 3.41 -6.20
CA SER A 88 43.81 4.40 -6.48
C SER A 88 45.13 3.68 -6.80
N SER A 89 45.42 3.55 -8.09
CA SER A 89 46.70 3.12 -8.65
C SER A 89 47.79 4.16 -8.33
N SER A 90 48.46 4.03 -7.18
CA SER A 90 49.68 4.80 -6.88
C SER A 90 50.88 4.10 -7.55
N ARG A 91 51.15 4.49 -8.79
CA ARG A 91 52.39 4.20 -9.51
C ARG A 91 53.54 4.94 -8.81
N ARG A 92 54.30 4.25 -7.95
CA ARG A 92 55.47 4.80 -7.28
C ARG A 92 56.70 4.55 -8.16
N THR A 93 57.00 5.48 -9.05
CA THR A 93 58.27 5.54 -9.79
C THR A 93 59.17 6.61 -9.17
N THR A 94 60.29 6.15 -8.61
CA THR A 94 61.63 6.78 -8.51
C THR A 94 61.81 8.14 -7.80
N ARG A 95 62.49 8.06 -6.64
CA ARG A 95 63.44 9.01 -5.97
C ARG A 95 64.41 9.73 -6.94
N PRO A 96 65.31 10.65 -6.49
CA PRO A 96 65.28 11.62 -5.36
C PRO A 96 65.85 13.03 -5.73
N GLY A 97 65.83 13.98 -4.79
CA GLY A 97 66.65 15.22 -4.80
C GLY A 97 65.82 16.50 -4.84
N ALA A 98 66.10 17.59 -4.14
CA ALA A 98 67.12 17.92 -3.15
C ALA A 98 66.58 19.12 -2.33
N CYS A 99 67.12 19.27 -1.12
CA CYS A 99 66.89 20.38 -0.19
C CYS A 99 67.34 21.75 -0.72
N ALA A 100 66.58 22.77 -0.32
CA ALA A 100 67.00 24.09 0.19
C ALA A 100 67.74 25.10 -0.71
N ARG A 101 67.12 26.30 -0.73
CA ARG A 101 67.65 27.67 -0.92
C ARG A 101 68.25 28.07 -2.26
#